data_AF-A0A382SMR1-F1
#
_entry.id   AF-A0A382SMR1-F1
#
_cell.length_a   1.000
_cell.length_b   1.000
_cell.length_c   1.000
_cell.angle_alpha   90.00
_cell.angle_beta   90.00
_cell.angle_gamma   90.00
#
_symmetry.space_group_name_H-M   'P 1'
#
loop_
_entity.id
_entity.type
_entity.pdbx_description
1 polymer ?
#
loop_
_entity_poly.entity_id
_entity_poly.type
_entity_poly.pdbx_seq_one_letter_code
_entity_poly.pdbx_strand_id
1 'polypeptide(L)'
;ILAFAFAFQTPLLMVLLTKFGVINTVQMKVYRKWAFLGCFLLASVLTPPDIITQVLLGFPLYGLYEFGVIISTWFEDPKQRELILRRMEAEKQARKNAKQGKTSPKTKNKVVVKKVVIEE
;
A
#
# COMPACT_ATOMS: atom_id res chain seq x y z
N ILE A 1 -19.79 -8.25 -19.17
CA ILE A 1 -19.33 -9.59 -18.69
C ILE A 1 -17.81 -9.70 -18.71
N LEU A 2 -17.12 -9.40 -19.83
CA LEU A 2 -15.65 -9.48 -19.92
C LEU A 2 -14.90 -8.66 -18.86
N ALA A 3 -15.33 -7.43 -18.57
CA ALA A 3 -14.70 -6.59 -17.55
C ALA A 3 -14.76 -7.18 -16.14
N PHE A 4 -15.85 -7.90 -15.80
CA PHE A 4 -15.94 -8.62 -14.54
C PHE A 4 -14.94 -9.77 -14.48
N ALA A 5 -14.82 -10.57 -15.54
CA ALA A 5 -13.85 -11.66 -15.59
C ALA A 5 -12.41 -11.14 -15.40
N PHE A 6 -12.08 -10.00 -16.01
CA PHE A 6 -10.78 -9.35 -15.79
C PHE A 6 -10.62 -8.83 -14.36
N ALA A 7 -11.67 -8.24 -13.78
CA ALA A 7 -11.66 -7.83 -12.38
C ALA A 7 -11.45 -9.03 -11.43
N PHE A 8 -12.00 -10.20 -11.73
CA PHE A 8 -11.79 -11.45 -10.98
C PHE A 8 -10.34 -11.97 -11.01
N GLN A 9 -9.51 -11.52 -11.95
CA GLN A 9 -8.08 -11.83 -11.95
C GLN A 9 -7.28 -10.94 -10.98
N THR A 10 -7.81 -9.75 -10.64
CA THR A 10 -7.11 -8.79 -9.77
C THR A 10 -6.81 -9.33 -8.37
N PRO A 11 -7.68 -10.06 -7.65
CA PRO A 11 -7.37 -10.61 -6.33
C PRO A 11 -6.21 -11.60 -6.41
N LEU A 12 -6.18 -12.45 -7.45
CA LEU A 12 -5.10 -13.41 -7.66
C LEU A 12 -3.76 -12.70 -7.91
N LEU A 13 -3.76 -11.68 -8.77
CA LEU A 13 -2.58 -10.85 -9.02
C LEU A 13 -2.08 -10.20 -7.73
N MET A 14 -2.97 -9.61 -6.94
CA MET A 14 -2.63 -8.94 -5.69
C MET A 14 -1.95 -9.89 -4.69
N VAL A 15 -2.48 -11.10 -4.53
CA VAL A 15 -1.88 -12.13 -3.65
C VAL A 15 -0.49 -12.52 -4.15
N LEU A 16 -0.35 -12.73 -5.45
CA LEU A 16 0.92 -13.13 -6.05
C LEU A 16 1.99 -12.02 -5.90
N LEU A 17 1.62 -10.77 -6.18
CA LEU A 17 2.47 -9.59 -6.00
C LEU A 17 2.87 -9.37 -4.52
N THR A 18 1.96 -9.68 -3.59
CA THR A 18 2.24 -9.61 -2.15
C THR A 18 3.22 -10.71 -1.73
N LYS A 19 3.03 -11.93 -2.26
CA LYS A 19 3.93 -13.07 -2.00
C LYS A 19 5.35 -12.82 -2.53
N PHE A 20 5.48 -12.13 -3.67
CA PHE A 20 6.79 -11.72 -4.20
C PHE A 20 7.40 -10.50 -3.48
N GLY A 21 6.68 -9.87 -2.53
CA GLY A 21 7.14 -8.69 -1.82
C GLY A 21 7.19 -7.40 -2.67
N VAL A 22 6.56 -7.40 -3.85
CA VAL A 22 6.51 -6.24 -4.76
C VAL A 22 5.50 -5.20 -4.27
N ILE A 23 4.37 -5.66 -3.73
CA ILE A 23 3.32 -4.81 -3.17
C ILE A 23 3.12 -5.13 -1.69
N ASN A 24 3.03 -4.10 -0.87
CA ASN A 24 2.74 -4.24 0.55
C ASN A 24 1.25 -4.05 0.86
N THR A 25 0.75 -4.79 1.84
CA THR A 25 -0.67 -4.72 2.22
C THR A 25 -1.06 -3.41 2.92
N VAL A 26 -0.11 -2.71 3.55
CA VAL A 26 -0.28 -1.34 4.08
C VAL A 26 -0.51 -0.36 2.93
N GLN A 27 0.21 -0.49 1.82
CA GLN A 27 0.00 0.36 0.65
C GLN A 27 -1.38 0.12 0.06
N MET A 28 -1.79 -1.15 -0.10
CA MET A 28 -3.15 -1.49 -0.55
C MET A 28 -4.22 -0.82 0.32
N LYS A 29 -4.06 -0.80 1.64
CA LYS A 29 -5.00 -0.10 2.55
C LYS A 29 -5.04 1.42 2.33
N VAL A 30 -3.91 2.05 2.02
CA VAL A 30 -3.85 3.48 1.68
C VAL A 30 -4.52 3.77 0.33
N TYR A 31 -4.39 2.84 -0.64
CA TYR A 31 -4.97 2.98 -1.97
C TYR A 31 -6.48 2.67 -2.06
N ARG A 32 -7.16 2.35 -0.95
CA ARG A 32 -8.61 2.09 -0.93
C ARG A 32 -9.46 3.17 -1.60
N LYS A 33 -9.14 4.45 -1.35
CA LYS A 33 -9.85 5.58 -1.97
C LYS A 33 -9.66 5.62 -3.48
N TRP A 34 -8.47 5.27 -3.96
CA TRP A 34 -8.15 5.21 -5.38
C TRP A 34 -8.80 4.00 -6.06
N ALA A 35 -8.81 2.85 -5.38
CA ALA A 35 -9.52 1.66 -5.86
C ALA A 35 -11.02 1.92 -5.98
N PHE A 36 -11.63 2.56 -4.96
CA PHE A 36 -13.02 2.98 -5.01
C PHE A 36 -13.29 3.90 -6.20
N LEU A 37 -12.49 4.96 -6.38
CA LEU A 37 -12.65 5.87 -7.52
C LEU A 37 -12.47 5.14 -8.87
N GLY A 38 -11.51 4.23 -8.95
CA GLY A 38 -11.23 3.42 -10.15
C GLY A 38 -12.37 2.47 -10.50
N CYS A 39 -12.98 1.81 -9.50
CA CYS A 39 -14.16 0.95 -9.72
C CYS A 39 -15.35 1.76 -10.26
N PHE A 40 -15.60 2.95 -9.72
CA PHE A 40 -16.65 3.83 -10.21
C PHE A 40 -16.37 4.37 -11.60
N LEU A 41 -15.11 4.67 -11.91
CA LEU A 41 -14.70 5.11 -13.25
C LEU A 41 -14.88 3.98 -14.27
N LEU A 42 -14.43 2.77 -13.94
CA LEU A 42 -14.66 1.57 -14.76
C LEU A 42 -16.14 1.30 -14.98
N ALA A 43 -16.97 1.42 -13.94
CA ALA A 43 -18.41 1.27 -14.05
C ALA A 43 -19.00 2.34 -15.00
N SER A 44 -18.61 3.61 -14.87
CA SER A 44 -19.12 4.69 -15.74
C SER A 44 -18.76 4.58 -17.22
N VAL A 45 -17.69 3.84 -17.55
CA VAL A 45 -17.31 3.55 -18.94
C VAL A 45 -18.10 2.35 -19.46
N LEU A 46 -18.40 1.38 -18.60
CA LEU A 46 -19.05 0.13 -18.99
C LEU A 46 -20.57 0.23 -19.06
N THR A 47 -21.17 1.00 -18.17
CA THR A 47 -22.59 1.36 -18.18
C THR A 47 -22.71 2.84 -18.59
N PRO A 48 -23.78 3.23 -19.31
CA PRO A 48 -24.12 4.66 -19.42
C PRO A 48 -24.18 5.30 -18.02
N PRO A 49 -23.98 6.63 -17.90
CA PRO A 49 -23.79 7.33 -16.62
C PRO A 49 -25.09 7.41 -15.79
N ASP A 50 -25.54 6.25 -15.30
CA ASP A 50 -26.64 6.08 -14.36
C ASP A 50 -26.08 5.69 -12.99
N ILE A 51 -26.31 6.57 -12.02
CA ILE A 51 -25.78 6.47 -10.66
C ILE A 51 -26.22 5.18 -9.97
N ILE A 52 -27.48 4.73 -10.19
CA ILE A 52 -28.01 3.55 -9.50
C ILE A 52 -27.30 2.30 -10.01
N THR A 53 -27.26 2.11 -11.32
CA THR A 53 -26.60 0.95 -11.93
C THR A 53 -25.08 1.01 -11.76
N GLN A 54 -24.48 2.21 -11.76
CA GLN A 54 -23.05 2.41 -11.51
C GLN A 54 -22.65 2.00 -10.08
N VAL A 55 -23.46 2.33 -9.06
CA VAL A 55 -23.21 1.88 -7.68
C VAL A 55 -23.44 0.38 -7.58
N LEU A 56 -24.50 -0.16 -8.18
CA LEU A 56 -24.83 -1.58 -8.14
C LEU A 56 -23.73 -2.46 -8.76
N LEU A 57 -23.04 -1.96 -9.79
CA LEU A 57 -21.92 -2.63 -10.45
C LEU A 57 -20.55 -2.29 -9.84
N GLY A 58 -20.38 -1.07 -9.35
CA GLY A 58 -19.17 -0.62 -8.67
C GLY A 58 -18.96 -1.29 -7.31
N PHE A 59 -20.05 -1.57 -6.59
CA PHE A 59 -20.00 -2.25 -5.29
C PHE A 59 -19.38 -3.65 -5.36
N PRO A 60 -19.82 -4.58 -6.24
CA PRO A 60 -19.17 -5.88 -6.37
C PRO A 60 -17.72 -5.75 -6.86
N LEU A 61 -17.40 -4.83 -7.78
CA LEU A 61 -16.00 -4.59 -8.19
C LEU A 61 -15.10 -4.14 -7.03
N TYR A 62 -15.60 -3.22 -6.19
CA TYR A 62 -14.88 -2.81 -4.98
C TYR A 62 -14.78 -3.95 -3.97
N GLY A 63 -15.83 -4.76 -3.85
CA GLY A 63 -15.82 -5.97 -3.02
C GLY A 63 -14.72 -6.96 -3.44
N LEU A 64 -14.51 -7.14 -4.74
CA LEU A 64 -13.41 -7.95 -5.27
C LEU A 64 -12.03 -7.40 -4.87
N TYR A 65 -11.86 -6.07 -4.94
CA TYR A 65 -10.62 -5.45 -4.49
C TYR A 65 -10.37 -5.73 -3.01
N GLU A 66 -11.37 -5.51 -2.14
CA GLU A 66 -11.18 -5.78 -0.71
C GLU A 66 -11.00 -7.26 -0.40
N PHE A 67 -11.65 -8.16 -1.14
CA PHE A 67 -11.41 -9.58 -1.04
C PHE A 67 -9.95 -9.93 -1.35
N GLY A 68 -9.37 -9.32 -2.41
CA GLY A 68 -7.95 -9.45 -2.73
C GLY A 68 -7.04 -8.94 -1.61
N VAL A 69 -7.34 -7.77 -1.05
CA VAL A 69 -6.56 -7.20 0.07
C VAL A 69 -6.63 -8.08 1.32
N ILE A 70 -7.78 -8.67 1.63
CA ILE A 70 -7.96 -9.57 2.77
C ILE A 70 -7.10 -10.83 2.59
N ILE A 71 -7.14 -11.48 1.42
CA ILE A 71 -6.34 -12.67 1.16
C ILE A 71 -4.85 -12.33 1.17
N SER A 72 -4.45 -11.21 0.53
CA SER A 72 -3.08 -10.71 0.59
C SER A 72 -2.61 -10.46 2.01
N THR A 73 -3.47 -9.94 2.89
CA THR A 73 -3.13 -9.73 4.31
C THR A 73 -2.84 -11.05 5.02
N TRP A 74 -3.57 -12.11 4.67
CA TRP A 74 -3.38 -13.44 5.26
C TRP A 74 -2.11 -14.13 4.76
N PHE A 75 -1.72 -13.88 3.51
CA PHE A 75 -0.53 -14.45 2.89
C PHE A 75 0.74 -13.61 3.07
N GLU A 76 0.64 -12.39 3.60
CA GLU A 76 1.81 -11.52 3.77
C GLU A 76 2.72 -12.02 4.91
N ASP A 77 3.99 -12.24 4.59
CA ASP A 77 4.98 -12.67 5.58
C ASP A 77 5.19 -11.62 6.69
N PRO A 78 5.07 -11.98 7.98
CA PRO A 78 5.19 -11.03 9.08
C PRO A 78 6.56 -10.33 9.14
N LYS A 79 7.63 -11.01 8.69
CA LYS A 79 8.99 -10.43 8.61
C LYS A 79 9.10 -9.30 7.58
N GLN A 80 8.43 -9.43 6.44
CA GLN A 80 8.41 -8.41 5.37
C GLN A 80 7.70 -7.14 5.87
N ARG A 81 6.59 -7.31 6.60
CA ARG A 81 5.83 -6.21 7.20
C ARG A 81 6.66 -5.40 8.18
N GLU A 82 7.45 -6.04 9.04
CA GLU A 82 8.29 -5.33 10.01
C GLU A 82 9.37 -4.46 9.35
N LEU A 83 10.05 -4.99 8.31
CA LEU A 83 11.05 -4.25 7.54
C LEU A 83 10.45 -3.00 6.86
N ILE A 84 9.24 -3.13 6.33
CA ILE A 84 8.56 -2.05 5.60
C ILE A 84 8.03 -0.99 6.57
N LEU A 85 7.53 -1.39 7.75
CA LEU A 85 7.16 -0.47 8.82
C LEU A 85 8.38 0.34 9.28
N ARG A 86 9.52 -0.33 9.53
CA ARG A 86 10.78 0.33 9.90
C ARG A 86 11.27 1.31 8.81
N ARG A 87 11.19 0.93 7.54
CA ARG A 87 11.51 1.82 6.40
C ARG A 87 10.58 3.04 6.34
N MET A 88 9.27 2.84 6.54
CA MET A 88 8.31 3.94 6.56
C MET A 88 8.51 4.88 7.76
N GLU A 89 8.87 4.36 8.93
CA GLU A 89 9.19 5.17 10.11
C GLU A 89 10.46 5.98 9.90
N ALA A 90 11.51 5.37 9.36
CA ALA A 90 12.75 6.05 8.99
C ALA A 90 12.51 7.15 7.94
N GLU A 91 11.71 6.89 6.91
CA GLU A 91 11.36 7.90 5.90
C GLU A 91 10.49 9.02 6.49
N LYS A 92 9.52 8.68 7.36
CA LYS A 92 8.70 9.69 8.05
C LYS A 92 9.53 10.55 9.00
N GLN A 93 10.49 9.98 9.72
CA GLN A 93 11.42 10.73 10.57
C GLN A 93 12.36 11.61 9.73
N ALA A 94 12.91 11.09 8.64
CA ALA A 94 13.71 11.87 7.70
C ALA A 94 12.90 13.02 7.08
N ARG A 95 11.65 12.78 6.66
CA ARG A 95 10.74 13.82 6.18
C ARG A 95 10.35 14.82 7.27
N LYS A 96 10.15 14.39 8.52
CA LYS A 96 9.89 15.29 9.66
C LYS A 96 11.11 16.16 9.96
N ASN A 97 12.30 15.59 9.97
CA ASN A 97 13.56 16.32 10.17
C ASN A 97 13.84 17.27 8.99
N ALA A 98 13.52 16.88 7.76
CA ALA A 98 13.65 17.74 6.57
C ALA A 98 12.59 18.85 6.52
N LYS A 99 11.36 18.59 7.02
CA LYS A 99 10.31 19.61 7.17
C LYS A 99 10.56 20.52 8.38
N GLN A 100 11.20 20.02 9.44
CA GLN A 100 11.68 20.82 10.58
C GLN A 100 13.00 21.55 10.29
N GLY A 101 13.75 21.14 9.27
CA GLY A 101 15.08 21.66 8.92
C GLY A 101 15.12 22.91 8.02
N LYS A 102 14.00 23.59 7.77
CA LYS A 102 14.00 24.92 7.09
C LYS A 102 13.88 26.12 8.04
N THR A 103 14.06 25.90 9.33
CA THR A 103 14.41 26.93 10.33
C THR A 103 15.75 26.55 10.95
N SER A 104 16.81 27.23 10.51
CA SER A 104 18.25 27.11 10.88
C SER A 104 18.52 27.30 12.40
N PRO A 105 19.76 27.19 12.95
CA PRO A 105 20.78 26.11 12.96
C PRO A 105 21.30 25.80 14.40
N LYS A 106 21.93 24.64 14.67
CA LYS A 106 23.10 24.46 15.60
C LYS A 106 23.50 22.99 15.85
N THR A 107 24.73 22.66 15.44
CA THR A 107 25.81 22.21 16.34
C THR A 107 25.58 20.98 17.25
N LYS A 108 26.12 19.81 16.85
CA LYS A 108 27.25 19.07 17.47
C LYS A 108 27.14 17.54 17.35
N ASN A 109 28.16 16.98 16.70
CA ASN A 109 28.68 15.63 16.83
C ASN A 109 28.65 15.07 18.27
N LYS A 110 28.29 13.78 18.41
CA LYS A 110 29.01 12.86 19.31
C LYS A 110 28.73 11.38 18.94
N VAL A 111 29.80 10.68 18.53
CA VAL A 111 30.06 9.21 18.67
C VAL A 111 29.23 8.30 17.74
N VAL A 112 29.61 7.84 16.54
CA VAL A 112 30.89 7.32 15.99
C VAL A 112 31.50 6.20 16.86
N VAL A 113 31.33 4.95 16.40
CA VAL A 113 32.34 3.87 16.44
C VAL A 113 32.91 3.56 17.83
N LYS A 114 32.37 2.57 18.54
CA LYS A 114 33.15 1.75 19.49
C LYS A 114 32.39 0.46 19.85
N LYS A 115 33.13 -0.65 19.88
CA LYS A 115 32.73 -2.05 20.16
C LYS A 115 32.27 -2.91 18.98
N VAL A 116 32.92 -2.74 17.83
CA VAL A 116 33.60 -3.88 17.18
C VAL A 116 35.06 -3.75 17.63
N VAL A 117 35.75 -4.85 17.90
CA VAL A 117 37.10 -4.97 18.52
C VAL A 117 37.09 -4.95 20.06
N ILE A 118 37.73 -5.98 20.63
CA ILE A 118 37.89 -6.36 22.05
C ILE A 118 36.78 -7.28 22.58
N GLU A 119 36.78 -8.54 22.14
CA GLU A 119 37.08 -9.69 23.02
C GLU A 119 37.48 -10.85 22.09
N GLU A 120 38.79 -10.89 21.80
CA GLU A 120 39.49 -12.17 21.73
C GLU A 120 39.67 -12.71 23.15
#